data_AF-Q10WP2-F1
#
_entry.id   AF-Q10WP2-F1
#
_cell.length_a   1.000
_cell.length_b   1.000
_cell.length_c   1.000
_cell.angle_alpha   90.00
_cell.angle_beta   90.00
_cell.angle_gamma   90.00
#
_symmetry.space_group_name_H-M   'P 1'
#
loop_
_entity.id
_entity.type
_entity.pdbx_description
1 polymer ?
#
loop_
_entity_poly.entity_id
_entity_poly.type
_entity_poly.pdbx_seq_one_letter_code
_entity_poly.pdbx_strand_id
1 'polypeptide(L)'
;MFARETIFKDYKSAAYNLEASKAIENRLKNLILLIAISYAISSFQGKKIKNKGLQEYISRTNERGRKERRHNSFFVGLSRIYWAINDNFIWELVEHLMSLNPHKFLYYRREIKAMNTVVN
;
A
#
# COMPACT_ATOMS: atom_id res chain seq x y z
N MET A 1 7.60 -5.61 16.11
CA MET A 1 8.54 -6.11 15.08
C MET A 1 9.23 -4.91 14.44
N PHE A 2 10.56 -4.83 14.55
CA PHE A 2 11.34 -3.67 14.09
C PHE A 2 11.36 -3.58 12.56
N ALA A 3 11.33 -2.36 12.01
CA ALA A 3 11.30 -2.11 10.56
C ALA A 3 12.41 -2.86 9.79
N ARG A 4 13.58 -3.06 10.42
CA ARG A 4 14.74 -3.79 9.88
C ARG A 4 14.44 -5.27 9.58
N GLU A 5 13.77 -5.98 10.47
CA GLU A 5 13.45 -7.41 10.28
C GLU A 5 12.36 -7.62 9.23
N THR A 6 11.37 -6.73 9.17
CA THR A 6 10.35 -6.77 8.10
C THR A 6 10.97 -6.55 6.72
N ILE A 7 11.93 -5.63 6.57
CA ILE A 7 12.62 -5.40 5.29
C ILE A 7 13.36 -6.66 4.84
N PHE A 8 14.14 -7.27 5.74
CA PHE A 8 14.91 -8.49 5.42
C PHE A 8 14.01 -9.67 5.06
N LYS A 9 12.87 -9.81 5.75
CA LYS A 9 11.89 -10.87 5.46
C LYS A 9 11.25 -10.69 4.09
N ASP A 10 10.84 -9.46 3.75
CA ASP A 10 10.25 -9.13 2.44
C ASP A 10 11.28 -9.28 1.31
N TYR A 11 12.56 -9.01 1.60
CA TYR A 11 13.70 -9.22 0.71
C TYR A 11 13.89 -10.68 0.30
N LYS A 12 13.75 -11.58 1.27
CA LYS A 12 14.16 -12.97 1.14
C LYS A 12 13.11 -13.87 0.51
N SER A 13 11.82 -13.71 0.84
CA SER A 13 10.84 -14.75 0.51
C SER A 13 9.51 -14.29 -0.08
N ALA A 14 9.21 -12.99 -0.20
CA ALA A 14 7.83 -12.56 -0.45
C ALA A 14 7.57 -11.76 -1.74
N ALA A 15 8.52 -10.95 -2.23
CA ALA A 15 8.24 -10.05 -3.37
C ALA A 15 9.30 -10.01 -4.48
N TYR A 16 10.59 -10.13 -4.15
CA TYR A 16 11.67 -9.87 -5.13
C TYR A 16 12.55 -11.08 -5.47
N ASN A 17 12.42 -12.22 -4.77
CA ASN A 17 13.18 -13.47 -5.01
C ASN A 17 14.64 -13.26 -5.43
N LEU A 18 15.34 -12.36 -4.73
CA LEU A 18 16.66 -11.89 -5.13
C LEU A 18 17.73 -13.00 -5.06
N GLU A 19 17.53 -14.00 -4.17
CA GLU A 19 18.38 -15.20 -4.08
C GLU A 19 18.32 -16.06 -5.35
N ALA A 20 17.23 -16.01 -6.12
CA ALA A 20 17.10 -16.72 -7.39
C ALA A 20 17.55 -15.87 -8.61
N SER A 21 17.79 -14.56 -8.41
CA SER A 21 18.19 -13.67 -9.50
C SER A 21 19.68 -13.85 -9.82
N LYS A 22 20.01 -14.42 -10.97
CA LYS A 22 21.39 -14.50 -11.51
C LYS A 22 21.89 -13.13 -12.02
N ALA A 23 21.56 -12.04 -11.32
CA ALA A 23 21.87 -10.69 -11.75
C ALA A 23 23.37 -10.40 -11.56
N ILE A 24 23.98 -9.75 -12.57
CA ILE A 24 25.36 -9.25 -12.51
C ILE A 24 25.50 -8.34 -11.28
N GLU A 25 26.58 -8.52 -10.51
CA GLU A 25 26.77 -7.95 -9.16
C GLU A 25 26.44 -6.44 -9.05
N ASN A 26 26.84 -5.64 -10.05
CA ASN A 26 26.53 -4.21 -10.12
C ASN A 26 25.04 -3.91 -10.36
N ARG A 27 24.36 -4.70 -11.19
CA ARG A 27 22.91 -4.58 -11.41
C ARG A 27 22.15 -4.96 -10.14
N LEU A 28 22.61 -5.98 -9.42
CA LEU A 28 22.04 -6.39 -8.15
C LEU A 28 22.18 -5.28 -7.10
N LYS A 29 23.39 -4.71 -6.93
CA LYS A 29 23.62 -3.58 -5.99
C LYS A 29 22.71 -2.39 -6.29
N ASN A 30 22.59 -1.98 -7.56
CA ASN A 30 21.73 -0.87 -7.95
C ASN A 30 20.24 -1.17 -7.73
N LEU A 31 19.80 -2.40 -8.03
CA LEU A 31 18.43 -2.85 -7.77
C LEU A 31 18.12 -2.84 -6.27
N ILE A 32 19.07 -3.32 -5.46
CA ILE A 32 18.92 -3.36 -4.01
C ILE A 32 18.75 -1.95 -3.43
N LEU A 33 19.56 -1.01 -3.91
CA LEU A 33 19.50 0.40 -3.52
C LEU A 33 18.17 1.04 -3.93
N LEU A 34 17.69 0.80 -5.15
CA LEU A 34 16.39 1.28 -5.63
C LEU A 34 15.23 0.76 -4.77
N ILE A 35 15.24 -0.53 -4.42
CA ILE A 35 14.24 -1.13 -3.54
C ILE A 35 14.30 -0.48 -2.15
N ALA A 36 15.49 -0.26 -1.60
CA ALA A 36 15.65 0.37 -0.30
C ALA A 36 15.10 1.82 -0.27
N ILE A 37 15.38 2.61 -1.30
CA ILE A 37 14.87 3.98 -1.45
C ILE A 37 13.33 3.95 -1.57
N SER A 38 12.79 3.11 -2.46
CA SER A 38 11.34 2.93 -2.63
C SER A 38 10.66 2.51 -1.32
N TYR A 39 11.28 1.59 -0.57
CA TYR A 39 10.78 1.13 0.72
C TYR A 39 10.76 2.25 1.77
N ALA A 40 11.82 3.07 1.83
CA ALA A 40 11.89 4.19 2.76
C ALA A 40 10.82 5.25 2.47
N ILE A 41 10.66 5.64 1.20
CA ILE A 41 9.65 6.60 0.75
C ILE A 41 8.24 6.08 1.09
N SER A 42 7.95 4.84 0.70
CA SER A 42 6.64 4.22 0.95
C SER A 42 6.35 4.08 2.45
N SER A 43 7.35 3.68 3.26
CA SER A 43 7.20 3.59 4.71
C SER A 43 6.88 4.92 5.37
N PHE A 44 7.54 6.01 4.93
CA PHE A 44 7.29 7.35 5.44
C PHE A 44 5.88 7.82 5.09
N GLN A 45 5.44 7.61 3.85
CA GLN A 45 4.09 7.95 3.42
C GLN A 45 3.02 7.14 4.15
N GLY A 46 3.21 5.84 4.31
CA GLY A 46 2.29 5.02 5.09
C GLY A 46 2.23 5.42 6.56
N LYS A 47 3.32 5.94 7.14
CA LYS A 47 3.30 6.51 8.50
C LYS A 47 2.48 7.81 8.55
N LYS A 48 2.59 8.69 7.55
CA LYS A 48 1.73 9.89 7.44
C LYS A 48 0.24 9.51 7.35
N ILE A 49 -0.10 8.54 6.51
CA ILE A 49 -1.48 8.03 6.35
C ILE A 49 -2.02 7.50 7.69
N LYS A 50 -1.21 6.70 8.40
CA LYS A 50 -1.56 6.19 9.73
C LYS A 50 -1.80 7.31 10.74
N ASN A 51 -0.94 8.33 10.74
CA ASN A 51 -1.09 9.48 11.64
C ASN A 51 -2.34 10.31 11.34
N LYS A 52 -2.78 10.38 10.07
CA LYS A 52 -4.03 11.03 9.67
C LYS A 52 -5.28 10.19 10.00
N GLY A 53 -5.13 8.96 10.51
CA GLY A 53 -6.25 8.05 10.78
C GLY A 53 -6.90 7.46 9.53
N LEU A 54 -6.29 7.60 8.35
CA LEU A 54 -6.90 7.22 7.07
C LEU A 54 -6.59 5.78 6.64
N GLN A 55 -5.92 5.00 7.50
CA GLN A 55 -5.49 3.64 7.14
C GLN A 55 -6.68 2.74 6.76
N GLU A 56 -7.82 2.86 7.45
CA GLU A 56 -9.00 2.00 7.23
C GLU A 56 -9.61 2.11 5.84
N TYR A 57 -9.50 3.28 5.20
CA TYR A 57 -9.99 3.55 3.85
C TYR A 57 -9.05 3.01 2.75
N ILE A 58 -7.81 2.69 3.11
CA ILE A 58 -6.77 2.28 2.15
C ILE A 58 -6.46 0.79 2.28
N SER A 59 -6.48 0.27 3.51
CA SER A 59 -6.12 -1.11 3.79
C SER A 59 -6.76 -1.58 5.08
N ARG A 60 -7.17 -2.85 5.13
CA ARG A 60 -7.67 -3.43 6.37
C ARG A 60 -6.61 -3.33 7.48
N THR A 61 -7.01 -2.76 8.61
CA THR A 61 -6.14 -2.48 9.75
C THR A 61 -5.80 -3.75 10.53
N ASN A 62 -6.76 -4.67 10.69
CA ASN A 62 -6.56 -5.97 11.30
C ASN A 62 -7.63 -7.00 10.87
N GLU A 63 -7.38 -8.29 11.15
CA GLU A 63 -8.33 -9.39 10.92
C GLU A 63 -8.72 -10.06 12.24
N ARG A 64 -9.92 -10.64 12.28
CA ARG A 64 -10.39 -11.40 13.46
C ARG A 64 -9.42 -12.55 13.73
N GLY A 65 -8.83 -12.57 14.93
CA GLY A 65 -7.89 -13.61 15.38
C GLY A 65 -6.40 -13.26 15.23
N ARG A 66 -6.04 -12.13 14.61
CA ARG A 66 -4.63 -11.76 14.42
C ARG A 66 -4.12 -10.85 15.54
N LYS A 67 -3.06 -11.29 16.25
CA LYS A 67 -2.40 -10.52 17.32
C LYS A 67 -1.55 -9.36 16.78
N GLU A 68 -1.01 -9.49 15.58
CA GLU A 68 -0.18 -8.46 14.93
C GLU A 68 -0.91 -7.77 13.78
N ARG A 69 -0.57 -6.50 13.53
CA ARG A 69 -1.14 -5.73 12.40
C ARG A 69 -0.85 -6.42 11.06
N ARG A 70 -1.86 -6.47 10.19
CA ARG A 70 -1.77 -7.12 8.87
C ARG A 70 -0.76 -6.44 7.93
N HIS A 71 -0.67 -5.11 7.96
CA HIS A 71 0.17 -4.34 7.05
C HIS A 71 1.14 -3.42 7.77
N ASN A 72 2.43 -3.53 7.42
CA ASN A 72 3.44 -2.55 7.82
C ASN A 72 3.20 -1.20 7.12
N SER A 73 3.79 -0.12 7.62
CA SER A 73 3.67 1.21 7.02
C SER A 73 4.14 1.24 5.57
N PHE A 74 5.11 0.42 5.18
CA PHE A 74 5.49 0.21 3.78
C PHE A 74 4.28 -0.17 2.90
N PHE A 75 3.55 -1.23 3.26
CA PHE A 75 2.39 -1.71 2.51
C PHE A 75 1.28 -0.66 2.41
N VAL A 76 1.02 0.08 3.50
CA VAL A 76 0.03 1.17 3.51
C VAL A 76 0.45 2.33 2.59
N GLY A 77 1.75 2.61 2.49
CA GLY A 77 2.27 3.61 1.57
C GLY A 77 2.28 3.14 0.11
N LEU A 78 2.56 1.86 -0.13
CA LEU A 78 2.51 1.25 -1.46
C LEU A 78 1.08 1.24 -2.01
N SER A 79 0.07 0.97 -1.17
CA SER A 79 -1.32 0.92 -1.62
C SER A 79 -1.85 2.26 -2.13
N ARG A 80 -1.27 3.39 -1.69
CA ARG A 80 -1.54 4.72 -2.27
C ARG A 80 -1.20 4.79 -3.76
N ILE A 81 -0.19 4.05 -4.23
CA ILE A 81 0.22 4.05 -5.65
C ILE A 81 -0.89 3.48 -6.53
N TYR A 82 -1.54 2.39 -6.11
CA TYR A 82 -2.66 1.81 -6.88
C TYR A 82 -3.79 2.81 -7.11
N TRP A 83 -4.07 3.65 -6.12
CA TRP A 83 -5.08 4.70 -6.24
C TRP A 83 -4.60 5.91 -7.03
N ALA A 84 -3.34 6.30 -6.89
CA ALA A 84 -2.77 7.41 -7.69
C ALA A 84 -2.72 7.08 -9.19
N ILE A 85 -2.62 5.79 -9.53
CA ILE A 85 -2.67 5.30 -10.92
C ILE A 85 -4.08 5.42 -11.53
N ASN A 86 -5.10 5.74 -10.73
CA ASN A 86 -6.40 6.32 -11.10
C ASN A 86 -6.90 6.04 -12.53
N ASP A 87 -7.12 4.77 -12.85
CA ASP A 87 -7.61 4.36 -14.16
C ASP A 87 -9.09 4.73 -14.32
N ASN A 88 -9.46 5.34 -15.45
CA ASN A 88 -10.85 5.69 -15.78
C ASN A 88 -11.78 4.48 -15.70
N PHE A 89 -11.30 3.29 -16.04
CA PHE A 89 -12.05 2.04 -15.94
C PHE A 89 -12.47 1.72 -14.50
N ILE A 90 -11.59 1.99 -13.52
CA ILE A 90 -11.89 1.75 -12.10
C ILE A 90 -12.99 2.73 -11.65
N TRP A 91 -12.96 3.98 -12.11
CA TRP A 91 -13.99 4.97 -11.78
C TRP A 91 -15.36 4.63 -12.34
N GLU A 92 -15.43 4.22 -13.61
CA GLU A 92 -16.70 3.76 -14.20
C GLU A 92 -17.31 2.59 -13.42
N LEU A 93 -16.48 1.63 -12.99
CA LEU A 93 -16.93 0.52 -12.16
C LEU A 93 -17.47 0.99 -10.80
N VAL A 94 -16.78 1.93 -10.16
CA VAL A 94 -17.19 2.50 -8.88
C VAL A 94 -18.52 3.26 -9.01
N GLU A 95 -18.68 4.09 -10.04
CA GLU A 95 -19.93 4.80 -10.30
C GLU A 95 -21.10 3.83 -10.55
N HIS A 96 -20.86 2.77 -11.32
CA HIS A 96 -21.85 1.72 -11.54
C HIS A 96 -22.25 1.03 -10.22
N LEU A 97 -21.27 0.70 -9.36
CA LEU A 97 -21.54 0.13 -8.04
C LEU A 97 -22.31 1.06 -7.11
N MET A 98 -22.08 2.38 -7.18
CA MET A 98 -22.85 3.37 -6.45
C MET A 98 -24.30 3.43 -6.91
N SER A 99 -24.51 3.34 -8.24
CA SER A 99 -25.86 3.34 -8.82
C SER A 99 -26.67 2.11 -8.40
N LEU A 100 -26.02 0.94 -8.28
CA LEU A 100 -26.64 -0.31 -7.84
C LEU A 100 -26.90 -0.34 -6.33
N ASN A 101 -26.13 0.40 -5.53
CA ASN A 101 -26.21 0.40 -4.07
C ASN A 101 -26.39 1.82 -3.50
N PRO A 102 -27.47 2.54 -3.82
CA PRO A 102 -27.67 3.93 -3.43
C PRO A 102 -27.74 4.11 -1.90
N HIS A 103 -28.25 3.09 -1.19
CA HIS A 103 -28.27 3.08 0.28
C HIS A 103 -26.87 3.08 0.93
N LYS A 104 -25.81 2.76 0.17
CA LYS A 104 -24.40 2.83 0.62
C LYS A 104 -23.66 4.07 0.15
N PHE A 105 -24.32 4.97 -0.58
CA PHE A 105 -23.70 6.16 -1.20
C PHE A 105 -22.86 7.00 -0.22
N LEU A 106 -23.34 7.15 1.03
CA LEU A 106 -22.62 7.88 2.07
C LEU A 106 -21.24 7.28 2.39
N TYR A 107 -21.12 5.95 2.37
CA TYR A 107 -19.86 5.26 2.64
C TYR A 107 -18.87 5.46 1.49
N TYR A 108 -19.34 5.32 0.25
CA TYR A 108 -18.52 5.60 -0.94
C TYR A 108 -18.00 7.05 -0.94
N ARG A 109 -18.85 8.03 -0.61
CA ARG A 109 -18.42 9.45 -0.54
C ARG A 109 -17.35 9.70 0.52
N ARG A 110 -17.43 9.00 1.66
CA ARG A 110 -16.40 9.07 2.72
C ARG A 110 -15.08 8.49 2.24
N GLU A 111 -15.11 7.35 1.57
CA GLU A 111 -13.94 6.71 0.95
C GLU A 111 -13.27 7.63 -0.07
N ILE A 112 -14.04 8.20 -1.02
CA ILE A 112 -13.51 9.13 -2.02
C ILE A 112 -12.86 10.35 -1.36
N LYS A 113 -13.51 10.94 -0.35
CA LYS A 113 -12.97 12.10 0.37
C LYS A 113 -11.66 11.75 1.10
N ALA A 114 -11.62 10.60 1.76
CA ALA A 114 -10.41 10.10 2.42
C ALA A 114 -9.28 9.90 1.40
N MET A 115 -9.61 9.32 0.24
CA MET A 115 -8.65 9.05 -0.84
C MET A 115 -8.08 10.33 -1.44
N ASN A 116 -8.92 11.33 -1.72
CA ASN A 116 -8.49 12.64 -2.20
C ASN A 116 -7.56 13.35 -1.21
N THR A 117 -7.71 13.11 0.09
CA THR A 117 -6.85 13.68 1.16
C THR A 117 -5.48 12.97 1.28
N VAL A 118 -5.37 11.79 0.65
CA VAL A 118 -4.17 10.95 0.66
C VAL A 118 -3.39 11.13 -0.63
N VAL A 119 -4.07 11.28 -1.78
CA VAL A 119 -3.44 11.49 -3.09
C VAL A 119 -2.91 12.92 -3.20
N ASN A 120 -3.72 13.93 -2.85
CA ASN A 120 -3.35 15.36 -2.81
C ASN A 120 -2.62 15.73 -1.51
#